data_AF-A0A7W6AMJ4-F1
#
_entry.id   AF-A0A7W6AMJ4-F1
#
_cell.length_a   1.000
_cell.length_b   1.000
_cell.length_c   1.000
_cell.angle_alpha   90.00
_cell.angle_beta   90.00
_cell.angle_gamma   90.00
#
_symmetry.space_group_name_H-M   'P 1'
#
loop_
_entity.id
_entity.type
_entity.pdbx_description
1 polymer ?
#
loop_
_entity_poly.entity_id
_entity_poly.type
_entity_poly.pdbx_seq_one_letter_code
_entity_poly.pdbx_strand_id
1 'polypeptide(L)'
;MPETGCTDRVTDRAPEAFGLTWAYSRAVRGDRRLFIAEGETGAFADAYRRCRDEMRTRGYSYAEPYVGDAFTGTRPCFWLSSQGWDPAALDAIPGLVRERIVESKARDAEIMARRAARDAQFTAALEEQRRRHEALVPDARRSMDERRWSWAKAADVEEAEALIARKTLGHAAHRRLRALLDRADANVARAEAASAVPVASELGLARIPAIRAAAAEGVALMTERDSDRASRRNDSGWSKSTSYVGHVLAARGEDLDEAQASNALRILRTHRRQLPPPLAARLFEGAGL
;
A
#
# COMPACT_ATOMS: atom_id res chain seq x y z
N MET A 1 -45.38 51.83 -0.25
CA MET A 1 -45.15 52.11 -1.68
C MET A 1 -43.73 52.63 -1.79
N PRO A 2 -42.72 51.79 -2.06
CA PRO A 2 -41.36 52.28 -2.24
C PRO A 2 -41.29 53.07 -3.54
N GLU A 3 -40.79 54.30 -3.46
CA GLU A 3 -40.54 55.15 -4.61
C GLU A 3 -39.55 54.43 -5.53
N THR A 4 -40.01 54.14 -6.75
CA THR A 4 -39.20 53.55 -7.82
C THR A 4 -38.14 54.58 -8.20
N GLY A 5 -36.95 54.47 -7.60
CA GLY A 5 -35.80 55.31 -7.93
C GLY A 5 -35.56 55.27 -9.44
N CYS A 6 -35.64 56.44 -10.07
CA CYS A 6 -35.23 56.63 -11.45
C CYS A 6 -33.73 56.31 -11.53
N THR A 7 -33.38 55.13 -12.03
CA THR A 7 -31.98 54.78 -12.30
C THR A 7 -31.52 55.63 -13.48
N ASP A 8 -30.57 56.54 -13.24
CA ASP A 8 -29.91 57.36 -14.25
C ASP A 8 -29.14 56.48 -15.24
N ARG A 9 -29.84 56.02 -16.29
CA ARG A 9 -29.23 55.20 -17.33
C ARG A 9 -28.46 56.08 -18.30
N VAL A 10 -27.23 55.67 -18.58
CA VAL A 10 -26.37 56.32 -19.58
C VAL A 10 -26.62 55.68 -20.94
N THR A 11 -26.92 56.48 -21.96
CA THR A 11 -27.42 56.00 -23.27
C THR A 11 -26.54 56.37 -24.46
N ASP A 12 -25.48 57.16 -24.25
CA ASP A 12 -24.70 57.76 -25.34
C ASP A 12 -23.19 57.50 -25.27
N ARG A 13 -22.64 57.14 -24.09
CA ARG A 13 -21.22 56.85 -23.88
C ARG A 13 -20.96 55.47 -23.27
N ALA A 14 -19.74 54.98 -23.47
CA ALA A 14 -19.24 53.79 -22.80
C ALA A 14 -18.86 54.07 -21.34
N PRO A 15 -18.78 53.04 -20.47
CA PRO A 15 -18.40 53.23 -19.09
C PRO A 15 -16.91 53.57 -18.90
N GLU A 16 -16.63 54.46 -17.96
CA GLU A 16 -15.27 54.75 -17.48
C GLU A 16 -14.89 53.77 -16.35
N ALA A 17 -14.79 52.48 -16.68
CA ALA A 17 -14.47 51.44 -15.69
C ALA A 17 -13.31 50.54 -16.14
N PHE A 18 -12.70 49.84 -15.18
CA PHE A 18 -11.56 48.94 -15.39
C PHE A 18 -10.32 49.60 -16.01
N GLY A 19 -10.23 50.93 -15.99
CA GLY A 19 -9.15 51.69 -16.61
C GLY A 19 -9.09 51.54 -18.14
N LEU A 20 -10.19 51.13 -18.77
CA LEU A 20 -10.25 51.01 -20.23
C LEU A 20 -10.36 52.39 -20.87
N THR A 21 -9.54 52.63 -21.90
CA THR A 21 -9.70 53.76 -22.82
C THR A 21 -10.40 53.26 -24.09
N TRP A 22 -11.46 53.95 -24.52
CA TRP A 22 -12.27 53.56 -25.67
C TRP A 22 -11.75 54.21 -26.96
N ALA A 23 -11.24 53.39 -27.88
CA ALA A 23 -10.60 53.88 -29.12
C ALA A 23 -11.61 54.22 -30.22
N TYR A 24 -12.69 53.43 -30.29
CA TYR A 24 -13.59 53.43 -31.42
C TYR A 24 -14.99 53.00 -31.00
N SER A 25 -16.00 53.59 -31.64
CA SER A 25 -17.40 53.16 -31.51
C SER A 25 -18.06 53.03 -32.88
N ARG A 26 -18.92 52.02 -33.04
CA ARG A 26 -19.75 51.86 -34.24
C ARG A 26 -21.18 51.52 -33.90
N ALA A 27 -22.10 52.04 -34.71
CA ALA A 27 -23.47 51.58 -34.71
C ALA A 27 -23.54 50.17 -35.33
N VAL A 28 -24.30 49.29 -34.68
CA VAL A 28 -24.55 47.92 -35.13
C VAL A 28 -26.06 47.75 -35.29
N ARG A 29 -26.49 46.90 -36.23
CA ARG A 29 -27.90 46.67 -36.56
C ARG A 29 -28.77 46.45 -35.31
N GLY A 30 -29.89 47.18 -35.22
CA GLY A 30 -30.87 47.06 -34.11
C GLY A 30 -30.59 47.97 -32.91
N ASP A 31 -30.26 49.25 -33.15
CA ASP A 31 -30.04 50.29 -32.15
C ASP A 31 -29.01 49.97 -31.05
N ARG A 32 -28.00 49.15 -31.38
CA ARG A 32 -26.89 48.85 -30.49
C ARG A 32 -25.64 49.59 -30.93
N ARG A 33 -24.84 50.02 -29.97
CA ARG A 33 -23.53 50.61 -30.23
C ARG A 33 -22.46 49.75 -29.60
N LEU A 34 -21.44 49.42 -30.38
CA LEU A 34 -20.26 48.68 -29.92
C LEU A 34 -19.13 49.68 -29.67
N PHE A 35 -18.55 49.64 -28.47
CA PHE A 35 -17.31 50.34 -28.14
C PHE A 35 -16.19 49.32 -28.01
N ILE A 36 -15.02 49.64 -28.57
CA ILE A 36 -13.83 48.78 -28.52
C ILE A 36 -12.71 49.55 -27.83
N ALA A 37 -12.08 48.94 -26.83
CA ALA A 37 -11.00 49.56 -26.09
C ALA A 37 -9.70 49.62 -26.91
N GLU A 38 -8.82 50.56 -26.57
CA GLU A 38 -7.47 50.67 -27.13
C GLU A 38 -6.60 49.46 -26.80
N GLY A 39 -6.83 48.84 -25.64
CA GLY A 39 -6.09 47.67 -25.18
C GLY A 39 -6.74 47.01 -23.97
N GLU A 40 -6.23 45.83 -23.62
CA GLU A 40 -6.62 45.14 -22.39
C GLU A 40 -5.88 45.72 -21.18
N THR A 41 -6.60 45.91 -20.08
CA THR A 41 -6.01 46.20 -18.78
C THR A 41 -6.03 44.98 -17.89
N GLY A 42 -5.07 44.88 -16.96
CA GLY A 42 -5.07 43.81 -15.96
C GLY A 42 -6.34 43.77 -15.11
N ALA A 43 -6.93 44.94 -14.82
CA ALA A 43 -8.18 45.05 -14.08
C ALA A 43 -9.38 44.47 -14.84
N PHE A 44 -9.48 44.75 -16.15
CA PHE A 44 -10.53 44.15 -16.98
C PHE A 44 -10.32 42.64 -17.15
N ALA A 45 -9.08 42.20 -17.43
CA ALA A 45 -8.76 40.80 -17.63
C ALA A 45 -9.05 39.95 -16.38
N ASP A 46 -8.69 40.44 -15.19
CA ASP A 46 -8.96 39.75 -13.92
C ASP A 46 -10.46 39.73 -13.60
N ALA A 47 -11.15 40.86 -13.78
CA ALA A 47 -12.60 40.92 -13.59
C ALA A 47 -13.33 39.98 -14.54
N TYR A 48 -12.96 39.97 -15.83
CA TYR A 48 -13.61 39.15 -16.84
C TYR A 48 -13.33 37.66 -16.65
N ARG A 49 -12.13 37.30 -16.17
CA ARG A 49 -11.78 35.91 -15.84
C ARG A 49 -12.63 35.37 -14.69
N ARG A 50 -12.99 36.21 -13.71
CA ARG A 50 -13.63 35.80 -12.46
C ARG A 50 -15.15 36.01 -12.45
N CYS A 51 -15.64 36.99 -13.20
CA CYS A 51 -17.03 37.43 -13.25
C CYS A 51 -17.53 37.52 -14.70
N ARG A 52 -17.12 36.56 -15.55
CA ARG A 52 -17.38 36.60 -17.00
C ARG A 52 -18.86 36.83 -17.31
N ASP A 53 -19.75 36.06 -16.69
CA ASP A 53 -21.17 36.07 -17.01
C ASP A 53 -21.83 37.35 -16.49
N GLU A 54 -21.42 37.83 -15.31
CA GLU A 54 -21.87 39.09 -14.73
C GLU A 54 -21.41 40.29 -15.58
N MET A 55 -20.19 40.25 -16.12
CA MET A 55 -19.66 41.26 -17.03
C MET A 55 -20.36 41.22 -18.40
N ARG A 56 -20.61 40.03 -18.97
CA ARG A 56 -21.34 39.86 -20.23
C ARG A 56 -22.77 40.35 -20.17
N THR A 57 -23.46 40.07 -19.05
CA THR A 57 -24.83 40.56 -18.80
C THR A 57 -24.89 42.09 -18.78
N ARG A 58 -23.79 42.74 -18.40
CA ARG A 58 -23.65 44.20 -18.34
C ARG A 58 -23.07 44.81 -19.62
N GLY A 59 -22.87 44.02 -20.67
CA GLY A 59 -22.43 44.50 -21.98
C GLY A 59 -20.93 44.35 -22.23
N TYR A 60 -20.11 43.97 -21.24
CA TYR A 60 -18.69 43.74 -21.46
C TYR A 60 -18.41 42.41 -22.16
N SER A 61 -17.54 42.42 -23.16
CA SER A 61 -17.08 41.22 -23.83
C SER A 61 -15.67 41.42 -24.37
N TYR A 62 -15.22 40.44 -25.12
CA TYR A 62 -14.08 40.53 -26.00
C TYR A 62 -14.57 40.64 -27.44
N ALA A 63 -14.02 41.58 -28.21
CA ALA A 63 -14.16 41.67 -29.65
C ALA A 63 -12.98 40.98 -30.32
N GLU A 64 -13.28 40.09 -31.26
CA GLU A 64 -12.30 39.53 -32.17
C GLU A 64 -12.07 40.50 -33.35
N PRO A 65 -10.84 40.54 -33.92
CA PRO A 65 -10.55 41.42 -35.03
C PRO A 65 -11.34 41.01 -36.28
N TYR A 66 -12.03 41.96 -36.94
CA TYR A 66 -12.66 41.76 -38.23
C TYR A 66 -11.73 42.20 -39.38
N VAL A 67 -11.95 41.66 -40.58
CA VAL A 67 -11.18 42.05 -41.77
C VAL A 67 -11.44 43.53 -42.07
N GLY A 68 -10.40 44.35 -41.97
CA GLY A 68 -10.46 45.81 -42.13
C GLY A 68 -10.43 46.61 -40.82
N ASP A 69 -10.42 45.95 -39.66
CA ASP A 69 -10.23 46.63 -38.37
C ASP A 69 -8.76 47.06 -38.18
N ALA A 70 -8.55 48.22 -37.56
CA ALA A 70 -7.22 48.81 -37.35
C ALA A 70 -6.42 48.17 -36.20
N PHE A 71 -6.83 47.01 -35.69
CA PHE A 71 -6.20 46.35 -34.54
C PHE A 71 -6.02 44.85 -34.73
N THR A 72 -4.99 44.30 -34.09
CA THR A 72 -4.68 42.88 -34.07
C THR A 72 -5.00 42.27 -32.70
N GLY A 73 -5.57 41.07 -32.70
CA GLY A 73 -5.88 40.31 -31.47
C GLY A 73 -7.20 40.72 -30.80
N THR A 74 -7.55 39.98 -29.77
CA THR A 74 -8.81 40.15 -29.03
C THR A 74 -8.73 41.38 -28.11
N ARG A 75 -9.76 42.25 -28.13
CA ARG A 75 -9.80 43.47 -27.31
C ARG A 75 -11.05 43.55 -26.45
N PRO A 76 -10.99 44.14 -25.24
CA PRO A 76 -12.18 44.45 -24.46
C PRO A 76 -13.16 45.29 -25.28
N CYS A 77 -14.45 44.95 -25.21
CA CYS A 77 -15.50 45.70 -25.86
C CYS A 77 -16.71 45.85 -24.95
N PHE A 78 -17.52 46.87 -25.22
CA PHE A 78 -18.75 47.15 -24.51
C PHE A 78 -19.92 47.33 -25.48
N TRP A 79 -20.98 46.56 -25.28
CA TRP A 79 -22.22 46.63 -26.04
C TRP A 79 -23.21 47.54 -25.32
N LEU A 80 -23.38 48.75 -25.84
CA LEU A 80 -24.39 49.69 -25.39
C LEU A 80 -25.74 49.32 -26.03
N SER A 81 -26.71 49.02 -25.18
CA SER A 81 -28.10 48.78 -25.60
C SER A 81 -28.84 50.10 -25.83
N SER A 82 -29.93 50.06 -26.60
CA SER A 82 -30.82 51.21 -26.79
C SER A 82 -31.49 51.68 -25.49
N GLN A 83 -31.55 50.83 -24.47
CA GLN A 83 -32.05 51.16 -23.15
C GLN A 83 -30.97 51.74 -22.22
N GLY A 84 -29.75 51.96 -22.73
CA GLY A 84 -28.59 52.41 -21.96
C GLY A 84 -27.99 51.33 -21.07
N TRP A 85 -27.18 51.77 -20.10
CA TRP A 85 -26.62 50.94 -19.02
C TRP A 85 -26.74 51.66 -17.68
N ASP A 86 -26.69 50.88 -16.60
CA ASP A 86 -26.82 51.34 -15.22
C ASP A 86 -25.43 51.49 -14.56
N PRO A 87 -25.03 52.71 -14.16
CA PRO A 87 -23.76 52.94 -13.47
C PRO A 87 -23.59 52.16 -12.18
N ALA A 88 -24.64 52.07 -11.35
CA ALA A 88 -24.58 51.36 -10.08
C ALA A 88 -24.31 49.86 -10.30
N ALA A 89 -24.86 49.28 -11.37
CA ALA A 89 -24.62 47.89 -11.72
C ALA A 89 -23.16 47.61 -12.11
N LEU A 90 -22.44 48.58 -12.69
CA LEU A 90 -21.03 48.44 -13.04
C LEU A 90 -20.11 48.66 -11.85
N ASP A 91 -20.43 49.64 -11.00
CA ASP A 91 -19.67 49.94 -9.77
C ASP A 91 -19.71 48.79 -8.76
N ALA A 92 -20.69 47.89 -8.87
CA ALA A 92 -20.77 46.66 -8.08
C ALA A 92 -19.74 45.58 -8.50
N ILE A 93 -19.21 45.62 -9.73
CA ILE A 93 -18.33 44.54 -10.26
C ILE A 93 -17.04 44.39 -9.43
N PRO A 94 -16.31 45.45 -9.05
CA PRO A 94 -15.15 45.31 -8.16
C PRO A 94 -15.46 44.63 -6.81
N GLY A 95 -16.68 44.77 -6.29
CA GLY A 95 -17.16 44.01 -5.12
C GLY A 95 -17.24 42.51 -5.41
N LEU A 96 -17.93 42.15 -6.50
CA LEU A 96 -18.08 40.76 -6.94
C LEU A 96 -16.74 40.08 -7.23
N VAL A 97 -15.80 40.79 -7.87
CA VAL A 97 -14.46 40.27 -8.16
C VAL A 97 -13.71 39.94 -6.86
N ARG A 98 -13.78 40.81 -5.85
CA ARG A 98 -13.17 40.56 -4.53
C ARG A 98 -13.79 39.34 -3.85
N GLU A 99 -15.12 39.20 -3.89
CA GLU A 99 -15.82 38.03 -3.35
C GLU A 99 -15.39 36.73 -4.05
N ARG A 100 -15.33 36.73 -5.38
CA ARG A 100 -14.86 35.57 -6.18
C ARG A 100 -13.40 35.21 -5.89
N ILE A 101 -12.55 36.19 -5.61
CA ILE A 101 -11.16 35.95 -5.19
C ILE A 101 -11.14 35.23 -3.82
N VAL A 102 -11.94 35.69 -2.87
CA VAL A 102 -12.03 35.07 -1.54
C VAL A 102 -12.56 33.63 -1.68
N GLU A 103 -13.62 33.42 -2.46
CA GLU A 103 -14.19 32.10 -2.73
C GLU A 103 -13.16 31.16 -3.39
N SER A 104 -12.46 31.62 -4.42
CA SER A 104 -11.43 30.85 -5.12
C SER A 104 -10.30 30.46 -4.17
N LYS A 105 -9.79 31.39 -3.36
CA LYS A 105 -8.73 31.11 -2.39
C LYS A 105 -9.17 30.10 -1.34
N ALA A 106 -10.42 30.20 -0.86
CA ALA A 106 -10.96 29.22 0.08
C ALA A 106 -11.06 27.82 -0.55
N ARG A 107 -11.53 27.72 -1.79
CA ARG A 107 -11.60 26.46 -2.54
C ARG A 107 -10.21 25.86 -2.79
N ASP A 108 -9.24 26.68 -3.17
CA ASP A 108 -7.86 26.22 -3.38
C ASP A 108 -7.23 25.73 -2.07
N ALA A 109 -7.46 26.43 -0.96
CA ALA A 109 -7.00 26.00 0.36
C ALA A 109 -7.63 24.66 0.78
N GLU A 110 -8.93 24.45 0.52
CA GLU A 110 -9.61 23.18 0.78
C GLU A 110 -9.03 22.04 -0.07
N ILE A 111 -8.79 22.28 -1.36
CA ILE A 111 -8.17 21.31 -2.27
C ILE A 111 -6.77 20.92 -1.77
N MET A 112 -5.96 21.90 -1.39
CA MET A 112 -4.61 21.68 -0.87
C MET A 112 -4.64 20.92 0.46
N ALA A 113 -5.53 21.28 1.39
CA ALA A 113 -5.71 20.58 2.65
C ALA A 113 -6.13 19.11 2.43
N ARG A 114 -7.04 18.86 1.49
CA ARG A 114 -7.49 17.49 1.14
C ARG A 114 -6.37 16.65 0.52
N ARG A 115 -5.52 17.26 -0.31
CA ARG A 115 -4.33 16.59 -0.88
C ARG A 115 -3.33 16.24 0.23
N ALA A 116 -2.98 17.21 1.07
CA ALA A 116 -2.07 16.99 2.20
C ALA A 116 -2.58 15.89 3.15
N ALA A 117 -3.88 15.88 3.46
CA ALA A 117 -4.48 14.83 4.29
C ALA A 117 -4.37 13.43 3.64
N ARG A 118 -4.57 13.32 2.33
CA ARG A 118 -4.43 12.05 1.60
C ARG A 118 -2.97 11.58 1.60
N ASP A 119 -2.03 12.48 1.37
CA ASP A 119 -0.60 12.15 1.34
C ASP A 119 -0.09 11.71 2.73
N ALA A 120 -0.57 12.38 3.79
CA ALA A 120 -0.30 11.97 5.17
C ALA A 120 -0.85 10.58 5.47
N GLN A 121 -2.09 10.28 5.07
CA GLN A 121 -2.70 8.95 5.23
C GLN A 121 -1.94 7.87 4.47
N PHE A 122 -1.52 8.15 3.23
CA PHE A 122 -0.73 7.22 2.43
C PHE A 122 0.63 6.92 3.08
N THR A 123 1.32 7.96 3.57
CA THR A 123 2.62 7.83 4.23
C THR A 123 2.49 7.01 5.53
N ALA A 124 1.52 7.32 6.37
CA ALA A 124 1.25 6.57 7.60
C ALA A 124 0.92 5.08 7.31
N ALA A 125 0.16 4.80 6.25
CA ALA A 125 -0.14 3.43 5.85
C ALA A 125 1.11 2.67 5.40
N LEU A 126 2.04 3.30 4.66
CA LEU A 126 3.30 2.68 4.26
C LEU A 126 4.22 2.40 5.44
N GLU A 127 4.34 3.34 6.38
CA GLU A 127 5.13 3.14 7.60
C GLU A 127 4.62 1.97 8.43
N GLU A 128 3.31 1.86 8.59
CA GLU A 128 2.67 0.75 9.29
C GLU A 128 2.91 -0.60 8.57
N GLN A 129 2.85 -0.63 7.23
CA GLN A 129 3.22 -1.83 6.47
C GLN A 129 4.69 -2.21 6.65
N ARG A 130 5.59 -1.22 6.77
CA ARG A 130 7.01 -1.44 7.04
C ARG A 130 7.22 -2.01 8.44
N ARG A 131 6.57 -1.45 9.47
CA ARG A 131 6.62 -1.95 10.85
C ARG A 131 6.19 -3.41 10.95
N ARG A 132 5.07 -3.76 10.30
CA ARG A 132 4.58 -5.17 10.24
C ARG A 132 5.58 -6.11 9.57
N HIS A 133 6.22 -5.64 8.50
CA HIS A 133 7.25 -6.42 7.83
C HIS A 133 8.46 -6.63 8.75
N GLU A 134 9.00 -5.56 9.34
CA GLU A 134 10.14 -5.59 10.26
C GLU A 134 9.87 -6.48 11.49
N ALA A 135 8.63 -6.54 11.99
CA ALA A 135 8.28 -7.32 13.17
C ALA A 135 8.13 -8.83 12.91
N LEU A 136 7.79 -9.27 11.70
CA LEU A 136 7.42 -10.68 11.43
C LEU A 136 8.40 -11.40 10.50
N VAL A 137 8.96 -10.70 9.52
CA VAL A 137 9.83 -11.33 8.52
C VAL A 137 11.11 -11.94 9.12
N PRO A 138 11.79 -11.32 10.10
CA PRO A 138 12.95 -11.94 10.74
C PRO A 138 12.63 -13.29 11.41
N ASP A 139 11.51 -13.37 12.13
CA ASP A 139 11.09 -14.60 12.79
C ASP A 139 10.73 -15.70 11.79
N ALA A 140 10.03 -15.34 10.70
CA ALA A 140 9.69 -16.27 9.64
C ALA A 140 10.94 -16.78 8.90
N ARG A 141 11.93 -15.89 8.64
CA ARG A 141 13.23 -16.27 8.06
C ARG A 141 13.97 -17.24 8.97
N ARG A 142 14.11 -16.91 10.25
CA ARG A 142 14.76 -17.80 11.24
C ARG A 142 14.09 -19.17 11.30
N SER A 143 12.76 -19.21 11.32
CA SER A 143 12.00 -20.48 11.27
C SER A 143 12.26 -21.29 9.99
N MET A 144 12.41 -20.62 8.84
CA MET A 144 12.74 -21.28 7.58
C MET A 144 14.19 -21.76 7.52
N ASP A 145 15.12 -21.02 8.09
CA ASP A 145 16.54 -21.39 8.09
C ASP A 145 16.79 -22.58 9.04
N GLU A 146 16.25 -22.51 10.25
CA GLU A 146 16.49 -23.51 11.31
C GLU A 146 15.54 -24.72 11.22
N ARG A 147 14.29 -24.48 10.82
CA ARG A 147 13.18 -25.43 11.02
C ARG A 147 12.28 -25.57 9.80
N ARG A 148 12.78 -25.41 8.56
CA ARG A 148 11.95 -25.55 7.34
C ARG A 148 11.30 -26.93 7.17
N TRP A 149 11.77 -27.98 7.84
CA TRP A 149 11.06 -29.27 7.95
C TRP A 149 9.68 -29.17 8.63
N SER A 150 9.45 -28.15 9.48
CA SER A 150 8.18 -27.93 10.16
C SER A 150 7.09 -27.35 9.22
N TRP A 151 7.46 -26.97 8.00
CA TRP A 151 6.58 -26.39 7.00
C TRP A 151 6.01 -27.47 6.08
N ALA A 152 4.85 -28.00 6.47
CA ALA A 152 4.29 -29.27 5.97
C ALA A 152 4.14 -29.43 4.45
N LYS A 153 4.04 -28.33 3.69
CA LYS A 153 3.76 -28.34 2.25
C LYS A 153 4.76 -27.47 1.52
N ALA A 154 5.26 -27.96 0.38
CA ALA A 154 6.11 -27.17 -0.52
C ALA A 154 5.45 -25.84 -0.92
N ALA A 155 4.13 -25.86 -1.18
CA ALA A 155 3.38 -24.63 -1.48
C ALA A 155 3.35 -23.62 -0.32
N ASP A 156 3.32 -24.08 0.95
CA ASP A 156 3.38 -23.18 2.10
C ASP A 156 4.78 -22.54 2.22
N VAL A 157 5.82 -23.30 1.91
CA VAL A 157 7.21 -22.83 1.84
C VAL A 157 7.40 -21.78 0.74
N GLU A 158 6.96 -22.09 -0.48
CA GLU A 158 7.05 -21.18 -1.63
C GLU A 158 6.27 -19.88 -1.38
N GLU A 159 5.07 -19.98 -0.81
CA GLU A 159 4.26 -18.82 -0.45
C GLU A 159 4.96 -17.96 0.62
N ALA A 160 5.54 -18.60 1.64
CA ALA A 160 6.26 -17.89 2.69
C ALA A 160 7.50 -17.17 2.16
N GLU A 161 8.31 -17.82 1.32
CA GLU A 161 9.47 -17.21 0.66
C GLU A 161 9.05 -16.02 -0.19
N ALA A 162 7.97 -16.16 -0.97
CA ALA A 162 7.43 -15.07 -1.78
C ALA A 162 6.92 -13.88 -0.94
N LEU A 163 6.40 -14.12 0.26
CA LEU A 163 5.99 -13.08 1.20
C LEU A 163 7.19 -12.41 1.87
N ILE A 164 8.18 -13.20 2.29
CA ILE A 164 9.43 -12.76 2.92
C ILE A 164 10.31 -11.92 1.98
N ALA A 165 10.23 -12.16 0.67
CA ALA A 165 10.98 -11.43 -0.34
C ALA A 165 10.41 -10.03 -0.65
N ARG A 166 9.18 -9.72 -0.19
CA ARG A 166 8.57 -8.40 -0.40
C ARG A 166 9.28 -7.35 0.45
N LYS A 167 9.26 -6.08 0.02
CA LYS A 167 9.83 -4.96 0.80
C LYS A 167 8.94 -4.53 1.97
N THR A 168 7.62 -4.69 1.84
CA THR A 168 6.63 -4.37 2.86
C THR A 168 5.50 -5.38 2.82
N LEU A 169 4.78 -5.52 3.94
CA LEU A 169 3.61 -6.39 4.05
C LEU A 169 2.35 -5.57 4.28
N GLY A 170 1.46 -5.57 3.28
CA GLY A 170 0.06 -5.19 3.49
C GLY A 170 -0.61 -6.05 4.56
N HIS A 171 -1.75 -5.59 5.09
CA HIS A 171 -2.42 -6.26 6.22
C HIS A 171 -2.74 -7.75 5.95
N ALA A 172 -3.30 -8.07 4.77
CA ALA A 172 -3.63 -9.43 4.38
C ALA A 172 -2.37 -10.32 4.24
N ALA A 173 -1.31 -9.79 3.62
CA ALA A 173 -0.03 -10.49 3.45
C ALA A 173 0.64 -10.77 4.81
N HIS A 174 0.62 -9.81 5.72
CA HIS A 174 1.10 -9.98 7.10
C HIS A 174 0.32 -11.08 7.82
N ARG A 175 -1.02 -11.03 7.80
CA ARG A 175 -1.86 -12.07 8.41
C ARG A 175 -1.60 -13.46 7.83
N ARG A 176 -1.38 -13.54 6.51
CA ARG A 176 -1.09 -14.80 5.84
C ARG A 176 0.26 -15.37 6.25
N LEU A 177 1.31 -14.55 6.28
CA LEU A 177 2.63 -14.97 6.75
C LEU A 177 2.60 -15.41 8.22
N ARG A 178 1.86 -14.71 9.07
CA ARG A 178 1.67 -15.08 10.48
C ARG A 178 1.02 -16.46 10.59
N ALA A 179 -0.10 -16.69 9.90
CA ALA A 179 -0.79 -17.97 9.92
C ALA A 179 0.04 -19.14 9.34
N LEU A 180 0.96 -18.84 8.42
CA LEU A 180 1.93 -19.80 7.91
C LEU A 180 2.96 -20.18 8.99
N LEU A 181 3.54 -19.17 9.65
CA LEU A 181 4.50 -19.36 10.75
C LEU A 181 3.86 -20.09 11.94
N ASP A 182 2.65 -19.70 12.36
CA ASP A 182 1.94 -20.32 13.48
C ASP A 182 1.66 -21.81 13.22
N ARG A 183 1.38 -22.18 11.95
CA ARG A 183 1.21 -23.59 11.57
C ARG A 183 2.51 -24.38 11.67
N ALA A 184 3.64 -23.77 11.28
CA ALA A 184 4.96 -24.38 11.42
C ALA A 184 5.29 -24.60 12.91
N ASP A 185 5.11 -23.58 13.75
CA ASP A 185 5.32 -23.70 15.20
C ASP A 185 4.37 -24.73 15.84
N ALA A 186 3.12 -24.81 15.40
CA ALA A 186 2.20 -25.83 15.88
C ALA A 186 2.61 -27.27 15.48
N ASN A 187 3.29 -27.46 14.34
CA ASN A 187 3.85 -28.76 13.98
C ASN A 187 5.01 -29.13 14.90
N VAL A 188 5.88 -28.17 15.24
CA VAL A 188 6.98 -28.37 16.20
C VAL A 188 6.42 -28.76 17.56
N ALA A 189 5.49 -27.96 18.11
CA ALA A 189 4.90 -28.22 19.42
C ALA A 189 4.21 -29.59 19.50
N ARG A 190 3.51 -30.01 18.43
CA ARG A 190 2.91 -31.36 18.36
C ARG A 190 3.96 -32.47 18.37
N ALA A 191 5.06 -32.29 17.64
CA ALA A 191 6.15 -33.28 17.60
C ALA A 191 6.92 -33.35 18.93
N GLU A 192 7.15 -32.22 19.58
CA GLU A 192 7.71 -32.17 20.94
C GLU A 192 6.82 -32.90 21.94
N ALA A 193 5.51 -32.60 21.95
CA ALA A 193 4.56 -33.27 22.83
C ALA A 193 4.50 -34.79 22.57
N ALA A 194 4.57 -35.22 21.30
CA ALA A 194 4.63 -36.64 20.96
C ALA A 194 5.92 -37.30 21.47
N SER A 195 7.08 -36.62 21.34
CA SER A 195 8.38 -37.15 21.77
C SER A 195 8.53 -37.27 23.29
N ALA A 196 7.72 -36.53 24.05
CA ALA A 196 7.71 -36.58 25.52
C ALA A 196 6.97 -37.82 26.07
N VAL A 197 6.20 -38.53 25.24
CA VAL A 197 5.48 -39.74 25.67
C VAL A 197 6.36 -40.97 25.44
N PRO A 198 6.80 -41.70 26.48
CA PRO A 198 7.71 -42.82 26.32
C PRO A 198 7.08 -43.99 25.55
N VAL A 199 7.88 -44.64 24.71
CA VAL A 199 7.52 -45.87 24.00
C VAL A 199 7.89 -47.07 24.85
N ALA A 200 6.90 -47.68 25.51
CA ALA A 200 7.09 -48.75 26.49
C ALA A 200 8.00 -49.90 26.02
N SER A 201 7.91 -50.29 24.74
CA SER A 201 8.71 -51.40 24.18
C SER A 201 10.20 -51.08 24.06
N GLU A 202 10.58 -49.80 23.97
CA GLU A 202 11.99 -49.38 23.80
C GLU A 202 12.56 -48.76 25.08
N LEU A 203 11.72 -48.51 26.11
CA LEU A 203 12.10 -47.80 27.32
C LEU A 203 13.24 -48.48 28.10
N GLY A 204 13.28 -49.82 28.09
CA GLY A 204 14.36 -50.58 28.73
C GLY A 204 15.74 -50.27 28.10
N LEU A 205 15.81 -50.20 26.77
CA LEU A 205 17.02 -49.82 26.04
C LEU A 205 17.33 -48.33 26.22
N ALA A 206 16.29 -47.49 26.22
CA ALA A 206 16.42 -46.04 26.40
C ALA A 206 16.99 -45.63 27.77
N ARG A 207 16.96 -46.51 28.78
CA ARG A 207 17.61 -46.27 30.09
C ARG A 207 19.12 -46.43 30.06
N ILE A 208 19.67 -47.10 29.05
CA ILE A 208 21.10 -47.37 28.94
C ILE A 208 21.78 -46.13 28.35
N PRO A 209 22.68 -45.43 29.08
CA PRO A 209 23.25 -44.16 28.61
C PRO A 209 23.97 -44.24 27.26
N ALA A 210 24.73 -45.31 27.02
CA ALA A 210 25.44 -45.51 25.75
C ALA A 210 24.49 -45.79 24.57
N ILE A 211 23.32 -46.42 24.80
CA ILE A 211 22.28 -46.54 23.78
C ILE A 211 21.64 -45.18 23.50
N ARG A 212 21.36 -44.36 24.53
CA ARG A 212 20.84 -43.00 24.31
C ARG A 212 21.77 -42.14 23.47
N ALA A 213 23.07 -42.18 23.76
CA ALA A 213 24.08 -41.49 22.97
C ALA A 213 24.11 -42.00 21.52
N ALA A 214 24.04 -43.31 21.31
CA ALA A 214 23.91 -43.88 19.96
C ALA A 214 22.59 -43.48 19.28
N ALA A 215 21.49 -43.31 20.02
CA ALA A 215 20.22 -42.87 19.48
C ALA A 215 20.28 -41.41 19.04
N ALA A 216 20.91 -40.53 19.82
CA ALA A 216 21.21 -39.15 19.44
C ALA A 216 22.04 -39.09 18.15
N GLU A 217 23.12 -39.87 18.07
CA GLU A 217 23.94 -40.01 16.86
C GLU A 217 23.11 -40.48 15.65
N GLY A 218 22.24 -41.47 15.84
CA GLY A 218 21.36 -41.99 14.80
C GLY A 218 20.35 -40.97 14.27
N VAL A 219 19.66 -40.23 15.14
CA VAL A 219 18.70 -39.20 14.70
C VAL A 219 19.39 -38.01 14.03
N ALA A 220 20.59 -37.64 14.47
CA ALA A 220 21.40 -36.61 13.83
C ALA A 220 21.80 -37.03 12.41
N LEU A 221 22.33 -38.25 12.26
CA LEU A 221 22.71 -38.82 10.96
C LEU A 221 21.53 -38.89 9.98
N MET A 222 20.37 -39.33 10.46
CA MET A 222 19.17 -39.43 9.64
C MET A 222 18.67 -38.04 9.20
N THR A 223 18.77 -37.04 10.08
CA THR A 223 18.40 -35.64 9.80
C THR A 223 19.34 -34.98 8.79
N GLU A 224 20.64 -35.23 8.88
CA GLU A 224 21.63 -34.76 7.91
C GLU A 224 21.33 -35.28 6.49
N ARG A 225 20.90 -36.55 6.39
CA ARG A 225 20.54 -37.19 5.11
C ARG A 225 19.19 -36.74 4.56
N ASP A 226 18.33 -36.16 5.39
CA ASP A 226 17.00 -35.64 5.02
C ASP A 226 17.12 -34.28 4.31
N SER A 227 18.01 -34.20 3.30
CA SER A 227 18.31 -32.99 2.54
C SER A 227 17.19 -32.60 1.57
N ASP A 228 16.51 -33.58 0.99
CA ASP A 228 15.33 -33.38 0.14
C ASP A 228 14.02 -33.31 0.94
N ARG A 229 14.10 -33.61 2.25
CA ARG A 229 13.00 -33.53 3.23
C ARG A 229 11.74 -34.24 2.74
N ALA A 230 11.93 -35.37 2.08
CA ALA A 230 10.90 -36.20 1.48
C ALA A 230 10.06 -35.62 0.34
N SER A 231 10.64 -34.70 -0.45
CA SER A 231 9.93 -34.03 -1.54
C SER A 231 10.02 -34.73 -2.91
N ARG A 232 11.02 -35.59 -3.18
CA ARG A 232 11.24 -36.14 -4.54
C ARG A 232 11.42 -37.65 -4.60
N ARG A 233 12.15 -38.31 -3.69
CA ARG A 233 12.28 -39.78 -3.65
C ARG A 233 12.95 -40.26 -2.35
N ASN A 234 12.21 -40.94 -1.47
CA ASN A 234 12.68 -41.37 -0.15
C ASN A 234 13.53 -42.65 -0.16
N ASP A 235 14.68 -42.61 -0.81
CA ASP A 235 15.67 -43.69 -0.66
C ASP A 235 16.60 -43.45 0.55
N SER A 236 16.56 -42.24 1.14
CA SER A 236 17.34 -41.84 2.32
C SER A 236 16.64 -40.75 3.14
N GLY A 237 16.86 -40.73 4.46
CA GLY A 237 16.31 -39.73 5.36
C GLY A 237 14.99 -40.15 6.01
N TRP A 238 14.19 -39.16 6.41
CA TRP A 238 12.96 -39.40 7.16
C TRP A 238 11.79 -39.76 6.27
N SER A 239 10.89 -40.60 6.78
CA SER A 239 9.58 -40.79 6.15
C SER A 239 8.64 -39.65 6.54
N LYS A 240 7.57 -39.44 5.76
CA LYS A 240 6.56 -38.42 6.07
C LYS A 240 5.98 -38.54 7.49
N SER A 241 5.81 -39.76 8.02
CA SER A 241 5.25 -39.98 9.36
C SER A 241 6.26 -39.78 10.49
N THR A 242 7.57 -39.83 10.20
CA THR A 242 8.63 -39.76 11.21
C THR A 242 9.43 -38.45 11.15
N SER A 243 9.30 -37.66 10.07
CA SER A 243 10.09 -36.44 9.85
C SER A 243 10.00 -35.44 11.00
N TYR A 244 8.80 -35.01 11.42
CA TYR A 244 8.71 -33.98 12.48
C TYR A 244 9.33 -34.42 13.80
N VAL A 245 9.01 -35.64 14.27
CA VAL A 245 9.55 -36.15 15.54
C VAL A 245 11.05 -36.42 15.42
N GLY A 246 11.51 -36.95 14.29
CA GLY A 246 12.93 -37.18 14.01
C GLY A 246 13.75 -35.89 14.06
N HIS A 247 13.28 -34.81 13.41
CA HIS A 247 13.94 -33.51 13.44
C HIS A 247 13.91 -32.86 14.84
N VAL A 248 12.80 -32.96 15.59
CA VAL A 248 12.74 -32.47 16.97
C VAL A 248 13.75 -33.20 17.86
N LEU A 249 13.84 -34.52 17.74
CA LEU A 249 14.80 -35.32 18.51
C LEU A 249 16.24 -34.98 18.12
N ALA A 250 16.54 -34.82 16.84
CA ALA A 250 17.87 -34.40 16.40
C ALA A 250 18.26 -33.02 16.91
N ALA A 251 17.30 -32.08 17.00
CA ALA A 251 17.54 -30.74 17.54
C ALA A 251 17.86 -30.73 19.05
N ARG A 252 17.55 -31.81 19.80
CA ARG A 252 17.97 -31.96 21.21
C ARG A 252 19.44 -32.33 21.37
N GLY A 253 20.08 -32.84 20.31
CA GLY A 253 21.48 -33.26 20.36
C GLY A 253 21.70 -34.43 21.30
N GLU A 254 22.73 -34.34 22.14
CA GLU A 254 23.15 -35.41 23.06
C GLU A 254 22.24 -35.55 24.30
N ASP A 255 21.40 -34.55 24.57
CA ASP A 255 20.59 -34.42 25.79
C ASP A 255 19.22 -35.12 25.68
N LEU A 256 19.17 -36.32 25.07
CA LEU A 256 17.93 -37.09 25.01
C LEU A 256 17.58 -37.71 26.37
N ASP A 257 16.39 -37.39 26.89
CA ASP A 257 15.84 -38.09 28.05
C ASP A 257 15.37 -39.53 27.69
N GLU A 258 14.95 -40.31 28.68
CA GLU A 258 14.50 -41.70 28.47
C GLU A 258 13.28 -41.80 27.53
N ALA A 259 12.34 -40.86 27.61
CA ALA A 259 11.14 -40.86 26.78
C ALA A 259 11.50 -40.52 25.32
N GLN A 260 12.31 -39.49 25.12
CA GLN A 260 12.81 -39.06 23.83
C GLN A 260 13.69 -40.15 23.18
N ALA A 261 14.59 -40.76 23.94
CA ALA A 261 15.42 -41.86 23.45
C ALA A 261 14.59 -43.09 23.07
N SER A 262 13.52 -43.41 23.81
CA SER A 262 12.61 -44.51 23.44
C SER A 262 11.87 -44.23 22.11
N ASN A 263 11.48 -42.98 21.86
CA ASN A 263 10.92 -42.55 20.58
C ASN A 263 11.95 -42.62 19.46
N ALA A 264 13.17 -42.13 19.71
CA ALA A 264 14.29 -42.19 18.77
C ALA A 264 14.55 -43.64 18.34
N LEU A 265 14.68 -44.56 19.29
CA LEU A 265 14.87 -45.99 19.02
C LEU A 265 13.75 -46.59 18.16
N ARG A 266 12.49 -46.29 18.49
CA ARG A 266 11.33 -46.79 17.74
C ARG A 266 11.36 -46.30 16.29
N ILE A 267 11.67 -45.02 16.08
CA ILE A 267 11.75 -44.42 14.74
C ILE A 267 12.94 -45.03 13.98
N LEU A 268 14.13 -45.03 14.58
CA LEU A 268 15.35 -45.58 13.98
C LEU A 268 15.22 -47.06 13.61
N ARG A 269 14.46 -47.84 14.39
CA ARG A 269 14.16 -49.25 14.07
C ARG A 269 13.39 -49.38 12.76
N THR A 270 12.45 -48.48 12.49
CA THR A 270 11.72 -48.40 11.21
C THR A 270 12.65 -48.05 10.05
N HIS A 271 13.70 -47.28 10.32
CA HIS A 271 14.71 -46.83 9.36
C HIS A 271 16.02 -47.65 9.42
N ARG A 272 16.03 -48.82 10.07
CA ARG A 272 17.27 -49.57 10.39
C ARG A 272 18.18 -49.81 9.19
N ARG A 273 17.62 -50.06 8.02
CA ARG A 273 18.37 -50.33 6.78
C ARG A 273 19.16 -49.12 6.26
N GLN A 274 18.82 -47.92 6.71
CA GLN A 274 19.55 -46.70 6.36
C GLN A 274 20.73 -46.47 7.30
N LEU A 275 20.79 -47.11 8.47
CA LEU A 275 21.85 -46.87 9.45
C LEU A 275 23.14 -47.62 9.08
N PRO A 276 24.33 -47.03 9.33
CA PRO A 276 25.59 -47.76 9.27
C PRO A 276 25.53 -49.02 10.15
N PRO A 277 26.01 -50.19 9.69
CA PRO A 277 25.93 -51.43 10.46
C PRO A 277 26.49 -51.33 11.89
N PRO A 278 27.63 -50.65 12.15
CA PRO A 278 28.15 -50.51 13.51
C PRO A 278 27.20 -49.73 14.44
N LEU A 279 26.54 -48.70 13.91
CA LEU A 279 25.57 -47.90 14.67
C LEU A 279 24.29 -48.70 14.95
N ALA A 280 23.80 -49.45 13.95
CA ALA A 280 22.65 -50.32 14.13
C ALA A 280 22.90 -51.42 15.18
N ALA A 281 24.12 -51.98 15.23
CA ALA A 281 24.50 -52.97 16.24
C ALA A 281 24.54 -52.35 17.66
N ARG A 282 25.13 -51.15 17.83
CA ARG A 282 25.11 -50.40 19.10
C ARG A 282 23.68 -50.15 19.59
N LEU A 283 22.79 -49.75 18.69
CA LEU A 283 21.40 -49.39 19.03
C LEU A 283 20.52 -50.58 19.42
N PHE A 284 20.63 -51.70 18.69
CA PHE A 284 19.63 -52.77 18.76
C PHE A 284 20.17 -54.12 19.26
N GLU A 285 21.49 -54.29 19.25
CA GLU A 285 22.15 -55.55 19.63
C GLU A 285 23.05 -55.37 20.87
N GLY A 286 23.21 -54.13 21.35
CA GLY A 286 24.03 -53.80 22.51
C GLY A 286 25.54 -53.97 22.26
N ALA A 287 25.98 -54.01 21.00
CA ALA A 287 27.38 -54.14 20.66
C ALA A 287 28.17 -52.92 21.17
N GLY A 288 29.14 -53.14 22.05
CA GLY A 288 29.98 -52.08 22.63
C GLY A 288 29.40 -51.39 23.86
N LEU A 289 28.40 -51.99 24.53
CA LEU A 289 28.00 -51.65 25.90
C LEU A 289 28.90 -52.30 26.95
#